data_AF-A0A9D6YUB6-F1
#
_entry.id   AF-A0A9D6YUB6-F1
#
_cell.length_a   1.000
_cell.length_b   1.000
_cell.length_c   1.000
_cell.angle_alpha   90.00
_cell.angle_beta   90.00
_cell.angle_gamma   90.00
#
_symmetry.space_group_name_H-M   'P 1'
#
loop_
_entity.id
_entity.type
_entity.pdbx_description
1 polymer ?
#
loop_
_entity_poly.entity_id
_entity_poly.type
_entity_poly.pdbx_seq_one_letter_code
_entity_poly.pdbx_strand_id
1 'polypeptide(L)'
;MMKKNAGFTLIELLIAMVIFIIAIAAIARLFITTAGQFKQQSKITETYIEGMMGFEELRLDIRHAGNGLPWALNGASYSEADNDVATPWDDSLLNNTSGVVTGITAVPRAFVSLNAVGLNGSDVLSVKAINTAINDASQRWTRVGFGDVLSTDARLRGLSGDDFDNNDRVIVISPGSTDSDSRTLMNTVYPTATPTTYSSAAAPADLYTTYIIYGIAPPGAATIRMPFNRADLYVRTPGTMPTQCAGGTGILYKATVNHADGMLTEYPLIDCVADMQVIYRLNMDNDETAGTSSNADGTAITANETIVVTAAAVQAVLGDAAELRNRLKEVRVFILAQDGQRDQRYTFPDAIVTVGDAALGQNFDFAARGIANWQNYRWKVYELPVRTINLK
;
A
#
# COMPACT_ATOMS: atom_id res chain seq x y z
N MET A 1 -13.48 -75.18 -41.96
CA MET A 1 -13.94 -74.86 -40.59
C MET A 1 -14.52 -73.45 -40.61
N MET A 2 -15.83 -73.32 -40.88
CA MET A 2 -16.51 -72.02 -40.97
C MET A 2 -16.85 -71.52 -39.56
N LYS A 3 -16.27 -70.38 -39.16
CA LYS A 3 -16.73 -69.65 -37.96
C LYS A 3 -18.17 -69.19 -38.20
N LYS A 4 -19.10 -69.60 -37.34
CA LYS A 4 -20.45 -69.03 -37.28
C LYS A 4 -20.33 -67.58 -36.77
N ASN A 5 -20.66 -66.60 -37.61
CA ASN A 5 -20.88 -65.23 -37.18
C ASN A 5 -22.28 -65.16 -36.54
N ALA A 6 -22.36 -65.25 -35.21
CA ALA A 6 -23.61 -65.03 -34.48
C ALA A 6 -23.93 -63.53 -34.52
N GLY A 7 -25.10 -63.17 -35.04
CA GLY A 7 -25.61 -61.80 -35.00
C GLY A 7 -26.10 -61.44 -33.59
N PHE A 8 -25.85 -60.21 -33.16
CA PHE A 8 -26.33 -59.69 -31.87
C PHE A 8 -27.86 -59.67 -31.83
N THR A 9 -28.44 -60.09 -30.70
CA THR A 9 -29.89 -60.04 -30.51
C THR A 9 -30.34 -58.62 -30.13
N LEU A 10 -31.54 -58.21 -30.55
CA LEU A 10 -32.08 -56.87 -30.28
C LEU A 10 -32.14 -56.55 -28.77
N ILE A 11 -32.34 -57.58 -27.94
CA ILE A 11 -32.37 -57.44 -26.48
C ILE A 11 -30.99 -57.18 -25.89
N GLU A 12 -29.94 -57.74 -26.47
CA GLU A 12 -28.53 -57.54 -26.06
C GLU A 12 -28.08 -56.11 -26.37
N LEU A 13 -28.51 -55.56 -27.50
CA LEU A 13 -28.32 -54.16 -27.88
C LEU A 13 -29.06 -53.20 -26.92
N LEU A 14 -30.29 -53.53 -26.52
CA LEU A 14 -31.07 -52.74 -25.57
C LEU A 14 -30.43 -52.75 -24.18
N ILE A 15 -29.99 -53.92 -23.69
CA ILE A 15 -29.28 -54.06 -22.42
C ILE A 15 -27.98 -53.26 -22.43
N ALA A 16 -27.18 -53.36 -23.51
CA ALA A 16 -25.95 -52.60 -23.64
C ALA A 16 -26.20 -51.09 -23.57
N MET A 17 -27.21 -50.58 -24.28
CA MET A 17 -27.54 -49.15 -24.29
C MET A 17 -27.97 -48.64 -22.90
N VAL A 18 -28.78 -49.42 -22.17
CA VAL A 18 -29.18 -49.07 -20.79
C VAL A 18 -27.98 -49.05 -19.85
N ILE A 19 -27.08 -50.03 -19.95
CA ILE A 19 -25.84 -50.05 -19.15
C ILE A 19 -24.98 -48.82 -19.45
N PHE A 20 -24.82 -48.46 -20.74
CA PHE A 20 -24.07 -47.26 -21.13
C PHE A 20 -24.68 -45.97 -20.58
N ILE A 21 -26.00 -45.82 -20.62
CA ILE A 21 -26.68 -44.63 -20.07
C ILE A 21 -26.43 -44.50 -18.56
N ILE A 22 -26.55 -45.60 -17.82
CA ILE A 22 -26.28 -45.62 -16.37
C ILE A 22 -24.81 -45.29 -16.09
N ALA A 23 -23.88 -45.87 -16.86
CA ALA A 23 -22.45 -45.62 -16.72
C ALA A 23 -22.10 -44.15 -17.01
N ILE A 24 -22.61 -43.57 -18.09
CA ILE A 24 -22.41 -42.15 -18.44
C ILE A 24 -23.00 -41.25 -17.36
N ALA A 25 -24.19 -41.57 -16.83
CA ALA A 25 -24.80 -40.79 -15.75
C ALA A 25 -23.95 -40.80 -14.46
N ALA A 26 -23.36 -41.94 -14.10
CA ALA A 26 -22.45 -42.04 -12.96
C ALA A 26 -21.16 -41.22 -13.17
N ILE A 27 -20.55 -41.33 -14.36
CA ILE A 27 -19.33 -40.59 -14.72
C ILE A 27 -19.61 -39.08 -14.77
N ALA A 28 -20.74 -38.67 -15.33
CA ALA A 28 -21.12 -37.26 -15.43
C ALA A 28 -21.27 -36.61 -14.04
N ARG A 29 -21.87 -37.32 -13.07
CA ARG A 29 -21.97 -36.83 -11.69
C ARG A 29 -20.60 -36.65 -11.05
N LEU A 30 -19.71 -37.62 -11.20
CA LEU A 30 -18.33 -37.53 -10.72
C LEU A 30 -17.59 -36.36 -11.36
N PHE A 31 -17.72 -36.18 -12.67
CA PHE A 31 -17.11 -35.08 -13.39
C PHE A 31 -17.59 -33.72 -12.89
N ILE A 32 -18.90 -33.52 -12.72
CA ILE A 32 -19.45 -32.24 -12.23
C ILE A 32 -18.93 -31.91 -10.83
N THR A 33 -18.88 -32.88 -9.92
CA THR A 33 -18.35 -32.65 -8.56
C THR A 33 -16.87 -32.31 -8.58
N THR A 34 -16.09 -33.06 -9.35
CA THR A 34 -14.64 -32.86 -9.45
C THR A 34 -14.33 -31.53 -10.13
N ALA A 35 -15.01 -31.19 -11.23
CA ALA A 35 -14.86 -29.91 -11.92
C ALA A 35 -15.23 -28.72 -11.02
N GLY A 36 -16.29 -28.84 -10.21
CA GLY A 36 -16.67 -27.81 -9.23
C GLY A 36 -15.60 -27.59 -8.17
N GLN A 37 -15.04 -28.67 -7.61
CA GLN A 37 -13.93 -28.59 -6.66
C GLN A 37 -12.68 -27.99 -7.29
N PHE A 38 -12.31 -28.40 -8.51
CA PHE A 38 -11.19 -27.82 -9.25
C PHE A 38 -11.37 -26.32 -9.47
N LYS A 39 -12.56 -25.87 -9.88
CA LYS A 39 -12.85 -24.43 -10.05
C LYS A 39 -12.69 -23.66 -8.74
N GLN A 40 -13.19 -24.22 -7.63
CA GLN A 40 -13.07 -23.60 -6.32
C GLN A 40 -11.61 -23.51 -5.85
N GLN A 41 -10.86 -24.60 -5.95
CA GLN A 41 -9.44 -24.63 -5.57
C GLN A 41 -8.63 -23.68 -6.43
N SER A 42 -8.88 -23.65 -7.75
CA SER A 42 -8.23 -22.70 -8.66
C SER A 42 -8.48 -21.26 -8.24
N LYS A 43 -9.73 -20.91 -7.89
CA LYS A 43 -10.06 -19.53 -7.51
C LYS A 43 -9.49 -19.13 -6.15
N ILE A 44 -9.42 -20.05 -5.20
CA ILE A 44 -8.73 -19.83 -3.91
C ILE A 44 -7.23 -19.57 -4.17
N THR A 45 -6.59 -20.37 -5.01
CA THR A 45 -5.17 -20.20 -5.36
C THR A 45 -4.91 -18.88 -6.08
N GLU A 46 -5.79 -18.47 -6.99
CA GLU A 46 -5.71 -17.17 -7.67
C GLU A 46 -5.75 -16.01 -6.67
N THR A 47 -6.78 -15.96 -5.82
CA THR A 47 -6.90 -14.92 -4.77
C THR A 47 -5.72 -14.95 -3.80
N TYR A 48 -5.16 -16.12 -3.50
CA TYR A 48 -3.98 -16.23 -2.65
C TYR A 48 -2.73 -15.63 -3.30
N ILE A 49 -2.50 -15.86 -4.60
CA ILE A 49 -1.36 -15.31 -5.34
C ILE A 49 -1.51 -13.79 -5.49
N GLU A 50 -2.70 -13.31 -5.86
CA GLU A 50 -3.02 -11.89 -5.96
C GLU A 50 -2.82 -11.18 -4.61
N GLY A 51 -3.40 -11.75 -3.54
CA GLY A 51 -3.23 -11.24 -2.18
C GLY A 51 -1.76 -11.20 -1.76
N MET A 52 -0.99 -12.27 -2.01
CA MET A 52 0.43 -12.30 -1.65
C MET A 52 1.24 -11.18 -2.32
N MET A 53 0.99 -10.91 -3.61
CA MET A 53 1.67 -9.81 -4.30
C MET A 53 1.21 -8.45 -3.75
N GLY A 54 -0.10 -8.23 -3.59
CA GLY A 54 -0.63 -6.97 -3.05
C GLY A 54 -0.15 -6.68 -1.62
N PHE A 55 -0.04 -7.71 -0.78
CA PHE A 55 0.48 -7.61 0.58
C PHE A 55 1.97 -7.30 0.62
N GLU A 56 2.78 -7.86 -0.28
CA GLU A 56 4.21 -7.55 -0.34
C GLU A 56 4.46 -6.13 -0.89
N GLU A 57 3.69 -5.66 -1.87
CA GLU A 57 3.74 -4.26 -2.31
C GLU A 57 3.41 -3.29 -1.16
N LEU A 58 2.30 -3.54 -0.45
CA LEU A 58 1.90 -2.78 0.74
C LEU A 58 3.01 -2.78 1.81
N ARG A 59 3.58 -3.95 2.08
CA ARG A 59 4.66 -4.12 3.06
C ARG A 59 5.91 -3.35 2.66
N LEU A 60 6.27 -3.37 1.38
CA LEU A 60 7.44 -2.66 0.86
C LEU A 60 7.25 -1.15 0.99
N ASP A 61 6.08 -0.61 0.62
CA ASP A 61 5.78 0.81 0.78
C ASP A 61 5.93 1.24 2.26
N ILE A 62 5.33 0.49 3.19
CA ILE A 62 5.42 0.80 4.62
C ILE A 62 6.86 0.67 5.13
N ARG A 63 7.59 -0.37 4.70
CA ARG A 63 8.98 -0.58 5.12
C ARG A 63 9.88 0.56 4.66
N HIS A 64 9.68 1.03 3.42
CA HIS A 64 10.49 2.07 2.80
C HIS A 64 9.99 3.49 3.06
N ALA A 65 8.86 3.66 3.74
CA ALA A 65 8.35 4.95 4.18
C ALA A 65 9.48 5.84 4.78
N GLY A 66 9.51 7.11 4.38
CA GLY A 66 10.58 8.03 4.77
C GLY A 66 11.82 8.03 3.87
N ASN A 67 11.92 7.11 2.89
CA ASN A 67 13.03 7.12 1.94
C ASN A 67 13.04 8.41 1.12
N GLY A 68 14.14 9.15 1.21
CA GLY A 68 14.33 10.42 0.52
C GLY A 68 13.38 11.54 0.97
N LEU A 69 12.70 11.40 2.12
CA LEU A 69 11.94 12.53 2.67
C LEU A 69 12.90 13.59 3.23
N PRO A 70 12.71 14.87 2.88
CA PRO A 70 13.45 15.95 3.50
C PRO A 70 12.99 16.15 4.95
N TRP A 71 13.94 16.32 5.87
CA TRP A 71 13.65 16.63 7.27
C TRP A 71 13.69 18.13 7.56
N ALA A 72 14.34 18.88 6.66
CA ALA A 72 14.31 20.34 6.64
C ALA A 72 14.07 20.81 5.20
N LEU A 73 13.22 21.82 5.03
CA LEU A 73 12.82 22.30 3.70
C LEU A 73 13.65 23.46 3.17
N ASN A 74 14.53 24.05 4.00
CA ASN A 74 15.34 25.21 3.62
C ASN A 74 14.53 26.37 2.99
N GLY A 75 13.34 26.64 3.53
CA GLY A 75 12.42 27.67 3.02
C GLY A 75 11.57 27.25 1.82
N ALA A 76 11.70 26.03 1.31
CA ALA A 76 10.80 25.52 0.28
C ALA A 76 9.37 25.31 0.79
N SER A 77 8.39 25.64 -0.04
CA SER A 77 6.98 25.35 0.16
C SER A 77 6.49 24.35 -0.88
N TYR A 78 5.51 23.53 -0.51
CA TYR A 78 4.90 22.56 -1.44
C TYR A 78 3.41 22.38 -1.17
N SER A 79 2.75 21.76 -2.13
CA SER A 79 1.37 21.30 -1.99
C SER A 79 1.31 19.79 -2.23
N GLU A 80 0.54 19.07 -1.42
CA GLU A 80 0.32 17.62 -1.60
C GLU A 80 -0.99 17.37 -2.34
N ALA A 81 -1.79 16.38 -1.94
CA ALA A 81 -3.05 16.07 -2.58
C ALA A 81 -4.04 17.24 -2.49
N ASP A 82 -4.78 17.46 -3.57
CA ASP A 82 -6.04 18.17 -3.52
C ASP A 82 -7.15 17.18 -3.12
N ASN A 83 -8.26 17.71 -2.61
CA ASN A 83 -9.40 16.87 -2.24
C ASN A 83 -10.06 16.24 -3.48
N ASP A 84 -10.09 14.91 -3.56
CA ASP A 84 -10.76 14.20 -4.64
C ASP A 84 -12.21 13.88 -4.26
N VAL A 85 -13.18 14.43 -5.02
CA VAL A 85 -14.60 14.14 -4.81
C VAL A 85 -14.99 12.68 -5.02
N ALA A 86 -14.11 11.86 -5.60
CA ALA A 86 -14.31 10.43 -5.75
C ALA A 86 -14.04 9.64 -4.45
N THR A 87 -13.29 10.20 -3.49
CA THR A 87 -13.11 9.62 -2.17
C THR A 87 -14.20 10.13 -1.20
N PRO A 88 -14.63 9.33 -0.21
CA PRO A 88 -15.66 9.75 0.75
C PRO A 88 -15.13 10.62 1.91
N TRP A 89 -13.82 10.88 1.95
CA TRP A 89 -13.15 11.74 2.93
C TRP A 89 -12.49 12.93 2.24
N ASP A 90 -11.88 13.82 3.03
CA ASP A 90 -11.07 14.92 2.49
C ASP A 90 -9.60 14.50 2.42
N ASP A 91 -9.07 14.29 1.21
CA ASP A 91 -7.67 13.84 1.01
C ASP A 91 -6.64 14.87 1.51
N SER A 92 -7.04 16.12 1.70
CA SER A 92 -6.18 17.16 2.26
C SER A 92 -5.91 16.97 3.76
N LEU A 93 -6.72 16.20 4.48
CA LEU A 93 -6.49 15.83 5.89
C LEU A 93 -5.23 14.98 6.07
N LEU A 94 -4.82 14.29 5.02
CA LEU A 94 -3.60 13.48 4.98
C LEU A 94 -2.37 14.30 4.57
N ASN A 95 -2.51 15.59 4.24
CA ASN A 95 -1.39 16.48 3.90
C ASN A 95 -0.56 16.84 5.16
N ASN A 96 0.69 17.29 4.96
CA ASN A 96 1.52 17.90 6.01
C ASN A 96 1.47 19.44 6.01
N THR A 97 0.84 20.07 5.02
CA THR A 97 0.81 21.53 4.93
C THR A 97 -0.07 22.13 6.03
N SER A 98 0.45 23.16 6.70
CA SER A 98 -0.25 23.99 7.68
C SER A 98 -1.51 24.61 7.06
N GLY A 99 -2.64 23.99 7.30
CA GLY A 99 -3.95 24.46 6.82
C GLY A 99 -5.11 23.57 7.24
N VAL A 100 -4.84 22.29 7.55
CA VAL A 100 -5.89 21.32 7.86
C VAL A 100 -5.79 20.72 9.28
N VAL A 101 -4.62 20.83 9.93
CA VAL A 101 -4.46 20.48 11.35
C VAL A 101 -3.58 21.54 12.03
N THR A 102 -4.12 22.19 13.07
CA THR A 102 -3.38 23.19 13.86
C THR A 102 -2.17 22.53 14.52
N GLY A 103 -0.95 22.91 14.12
CA GLY A 103 0.30 22.52 14.78
C GLY A 103 1.34 21.77 13.93
N ILE A 104 1.06 21.46 12.66
CA ILE A 104 1.99 20.71 11.82
C ILE A 104 3.05 21.64 11.19
N THR A 105 4.32 21.34 11.46
CA THR A 105 5.45 21.90 10.70
C THR A 105 5.40 21.36 9.27
N ALA A 106 5.63 22.18 8.25
CA ALA A 106 5.53 21.76 6.84
C ALA A 106 6.48 20.59 6.44
N VAL A 107 7.33 20.11 7.35
CA VAL A 107 8.19 18.94 7.14
C VAL A 107 7.33 17.69 6.95
N PRO A 108 7.58 16.88 5.90
CA PRO A 108 6.74 15.74 5.62
C PRO A 108 6.86 14.62 6.65
N ARG A 109 5.71 14.19 7.19
CA ARG A 109 5.58 12.94 7.94
C ARG A 109 5.57 11.75 6.99
N ALA A 110 6.30 10.69 7.33
CA ALA A 110 6.33 9.46 6.54
C ALA A 110 4.99 8.72 6.53
N PHE A 111 4.20 8.88 7.59
CA PHE A 111 2.87 8.33 7.71
C PHE A 111 1.88 9.38 8.16
N VAL A 112 0.68 9.33 7.58
CA VAL A 112 -0.51 10.04 8.05
C VAL A 112 -1.70 9.12 7.81
N SER A 113 -2.66 9.07 8.71
CA SER A 113 -3.81 8.19 8.54
C SER A 113 -5.09 8.80 9.09
N LEU A 114 -6.21 8.31 8.58
CA LEU A 114 -7.56 8.64 9.03
C LEU A 114 -8.22 7.38 9.57
N ASN A 115 -8.89 7.52 10.71
CA ASN A 115 -9.54 6.41 11.40
C ASN A 115 -10.99 6.26 10.97
N ALA A 116 -11.37 5.07 10.51
CA ALA A 116 -12.74 4.66 10.20
C ALA A 116 -13.53 5.56 9.22
N VAL A 117 -12.84 6.19 8.25
CA VAL A 117 -13.47 7.04 7.21
C VAL A 117 -13.75 6.29 5.91
N GLY A 118 -13.12 5.14 5.71
CA GLY A 118 -13.21 4.33 4.50
C GLY A 118 -14.43 3.42 4.45
N LEU A 119 -14.48 2.57 3.40
CA LEU A 119 -15.55 1.60 3.24
C LEU A 119 -15.69 0.76 4.50
N ASN A 120 -16.93 0.62 4.99
CA ASN A 120 -17.22 -0.15 6.21
C ASN A 120 -16.37 0.29 7.42
N GLY A 121 -16.04 1.58 7.58
CA GLY A 121 -15.22 2.02 8.70
C GLY A 121 -13.77 1.51 8.62
N SER A 122 -13.28 1.20 7.41
CA SER A 122 -11.86 0.99 7.18
C SER A 122 -11.07 2.27 7.43
N ASP A 123 -9.82 2.12 7.82
CA ASP A 123 -8.86 3.19 7.91
C ASP A 123 -8.32 3.58 6.53
N VAL A 124 -7.67 4.74 6.48
CA VAL A 124 -6.91 5.21 5.31
C VAL A 124 -5.49 5.50 5.76
N LEU A 125 -4.50 4.96 5.04
CA LEU A 125 -3.08 5.13 5.36
C LEU A 125 -2.35 5.82 4.21
N SER A 126 -1.85 7.01 4.48
CA SER A 126 -0.93 7.71 3.59
C SER A 126 0.51 7.38 3.95
N VAL A 127 1.26 6.92 2.94
CA VAL A 127 2.69 6.64 3.03
C VAL A 127 3.44 7.61 2.13
N LYS A 128 4.47 8.25 2.69
CA LYS A 128 5.28 9.25 1.98
C LYS A 128 6.72 8.77 1.90
N ALA A 129 7.20 8.67 0.67
CA ALA A 129 8.59 8.39 0.33
C ALA A 129 8.76 8.61 -1.16
N ILE A 130 10.01 8.74 -1.61
CA ILE A 130 10.28 8.92 -3.03
C ILE A 130 9.83 7.71 -3.85
N ASN A 131 10.12 6.50 -3.39
CA ASN A 131 9.86 5.26 -4.11
C ASN A 131 8.42 4.71 -3.98
N THR A 132 7.48 5.50 -3.43
CA THR A 132 6.06 5.11 -3.36
C THR A 132 5.35 5.27 -4.70
N ALA A 133 5.88 6.13 -5.58
CA ALA A 133 5.37 6.24 -6.95
C ALA A 133 5.82 5.07 -7.82
N ILE A 134 5.00 4.72 -8.80
CA ILE A 134 5.22 3.57 -9.70
C ILE A 134 5.87 4.04 -11.00
N ASN A 135 6.75 5.06 -10.93
CA ASN A 135 7.44 5.60 -12.10
C ASN A 135 8.94 5.31 -12.04
N ASP A 136 9.56 5.12 -13.19
CA ASP A 136 10.98 4.71 -13.28
C ASP A 136 11.91 5.75 -12.64
N ALA A 137 11.61 7.05 -12.78
CA ALA A 137 12.44 8.12 -12.20
C ALA A 137 12.53 7.98 -10.67
N SER A 138 11.43 7.62 -10.00
CA SER A 138 11.35 7.47 -8.54
C SER A 138 12.16 6.30 -7.96
N GLN A 139 12.65 5.41 -8.83
CA GLN A 139 13.51 4.28 -8.46
C GLN A 139 15.00 4.59 -8.64
N ARG A 140 15.34 5.76 -9.21
CA ARG A 140 16.70 6.18 -9.51
C ARG A 140 17.21 7.15 -8.44
N TRP A 141 18.46 6.95 -8.04
CA TRP A 141 19.17 7.85 -7.14
C TRP A 141 20.67 7.83 -7.41
N THR A 142 21.35 8.93 -7.09
CA THR A 142 22.79 9.06 -7.25
C THR A 142 23.35 10.09 -6.26
N ARG A 143 24.65 10.38 -6.31
CA ARG A 143 25.31 11.35 -5.44
C ARG A 143 26.12 12.35 -6.25
N VAL A 144 26.30 13.56 -5.71
CA VAL A 144 27.13 14.61 -6.30
C VAL A 144 28.03 15.22 -5.23
N GLY A 145 29.34 15.28 -5.50
CA GLY A 145 30.35 15.87 -4.63
C GLY A 145 30.78 17.27 -5.09
N PHE A 146 31.62 17.93 -4.30
CA PHE A 146 32.24 19.19 -4.71
C PHE A 146 33.22 18.99 -5.85
N GLY A 147 33.25 19.96 -6.78
CA GLY A 147 34.16 19.92 -7.92
C GLY A 147 33.73 18.91 -8.99
N ASP A 148 32.69 18.10 -8.73
CA ASP A 148 31.82 17.56 -9.76
C ASP A 148 31.09 18.75 -10.42
N VAL A 149 31.83 19.55 -11.20
CA VAL A 149 31.24 20.12 -12.40
C VAL A 149 30.68 18.90 -13.09
N LEU A 150 29.38 18.89 -13.35
CA LEU A 150 28.70 17.83 -14.09
C LEU A 150 29.27 17.80 -15.50
N SER A 151 30.51 17.33 -15.56
CA SER A 151 31.31 17.14 -16.74
C SER A 151 30.57 16.10 -17.54
N THR A 152 30.80 16.12 -18.83
CA THR A 152 30.24 15.21 -19.83
C THR A 152 30.34 13.71 -19.51
N ASP A 153 30.94 13.33 -18.37
CA ASP A 153 31.11 11.98 -17.84
C ASP A 153 30.66 11.76 -16.39
N ALA A 154 30.07 12.76 -15.70
CA ALA A 154 29.25 12.52 -14.51
C ALA A 154 27.92 11.86 -14.95
N ARG A 155 28.05 10.70 -15.61
CA ARG A 155 26.94 9.80 -15.87
C ARG A 155 26.32 9.58 -14.52
N LEU A 156 25.09 10.07 -14.38
CA LEU A 156 24.22 9.87 -13.24
C LEU A 156 23.84 8.39 -13.23
N ARG A 157 24.85 7.52 -13.08
CA ARG A 157 24.67 6.10 -12.96
C ARG A 157 23.80 5.93 -11.76
N GLY A 158 22.56 5.53 -12.00
CA GLY A 158 21.68 5.12 -10.92
C GLY A 158 22.47 4.08 -10.16
N LEU A 159 22.68 4.32 -8.88
CA LEU A 159 23.28 3.30 -8.03
C LEU A 159 22.32 2.10 -7.88
N SER A 160 21.09 2.24 -8.40
CA SER A 160 20.08 1.22 -8.63
C SER A 160 20.13 0.51 -9.99
N GLY A 161 21.04 0.87 -10.91
CA GLY A 161 21.31 0.14 -12.16
C GLY A 161 21.15 0.96 -13.44
N ASP A 162 20.14 1.83 -13.52
CA ASP A 162 19.82 2.64 -14.70
C ASP A 162 20.10 4.13 -14.49
N ASP A 163 20.64 4.78 -15.52
CA ASP A 163 20.94 6.21 -15.50
C ASP A 163 19.64 7.05 -15.51
N PHE A 164 19.67 8.27 -14.97
CA PHE A 164 18.55 9.21 -15.10
C PHE A 164 18.31 9.60 -16.56
N ASP A 165 17.03 9.67 -16.96
CA ASP A 165 16.65 10.13 -18.29
C ASP A 165 16.72 11.66 -18.40
N ASN A 166 16.85 12.16 -19.63
CA ASN A 166 16.84 13.59 -19.86
C ASN A 166 15.49 14.19 -19.45
N ASN A 167 15.53 15.22 -18.62
CA ASN A 167 14.38 15.89 -18.00
C ASN A 167 13.67 15.10 -16.87
N ASP A 168 14.20 13.99 -16.37
CA ASP A 168 13.72 13.43 -15.11
C ASP A 168 13.73 14.49 -14.02
N ARG A 169 12.68 14.55 -13.22
CA ARG A 169 12.56 15.52 -12.14
C ARG A 169 13.23 14.98 -10.91
N VAL A 170 14.13 15.76 -10.31
CA VAL A 170 14.87 15.32 -9.13
C VAL A 170 14.80 16.32 -7.99
N ILE A 171 15.05 15.81 -6.79
CA ILE A 171 15.40 16.61 -5.63
C ILE A 171 16.83 16.34 -5.21
N VAL A 172 17.42 17.36 -4.60
CA VAL A 172 18.76 17.30 -4.04
C VAL A 172 18.65 17.44 -2.53
N ILE A 173 19.11 16.41 -1.83
CA ILE A 173 19.11 16.34 -0.37
C ILE A 173 20.54 16.40 0.13
N SER A 174 20.81 17.34 1.04
CA SER A 174 22.02 17.31 1.85
C SER A 174 21.82 16.33 3.01
N PRO A 175 22.67 15.31 3.18
CA PRO A 175 22.56 14.39 4.31
C PRO A 175 22.77 15.09 5.66
N GLY A 176 23.41 16.27 5.66
CA GLY A 176 23.74 17.05 6.85
C GLY A 176 24.84 16.41 7.69
N SER A 177 25.21 17.10 8.78
CA SER A 177 26.26 16.67 9.70
C SER A 177 25.79 16.56 11.16
N THR A 178 24.58 17.07 11.45
CA THR A 178 23.90 17.12 12.74
C THR A 178 22.42 16.77 12.55
N ASP A 179 21.70 16.54 13.64
CA ASP A 179 20.24 16.28 13.56
C ASP A 179 19.45 17.50 13.03
N SER A 180 20.01 18.71 13.16
CA SER A 180 19.34 19.96 12.77
C SER A 180 19.47 20.33 11.30
N ASP A 181 20.50 19.83 10.61
CA ASP A 181 20.76 20.02 9.18
C ASP A 181 20.64 18.73 8.37
N SER A 182 20.27 17.61 9.03
CA SER A 182 20.13 16.32 8.36
C SER A 182 18.98 16.31 7.36
N ARG A 183 19.22 15.67 6.22
CA ARG A 183 18.27 15.53 5.09
C ARG A 183 17.63 16.87 4.70
N THR A 184 18.43 17.92 4.60
CA THR A 184 17.97 19.25 4.17
C THR A 184 17.73 19.27 2.67
N LEU A 185 16.55 19.72 2.24
CA LEU A 185 16.26 19.97 0.84
C LEU A 185 17.08 21.16 0.35
N MET A 186 18.00 20.92 -0.59
CA MET A 186 18.85 21.97 -1.15
C MET A 186 18.17 22.65 -2.33
N ASN A 187 17.58 21.87 -3.23
CA ASN A 187 16.91 22.36 -4.42
C ASN A 187 16.04 21.27 -5.08
N THR A 188 15.05 21.69 -5.86
CA THR A 188 14.36 20.87 -6.87
C THR A 188 14.97 21.19 -8.22
N VAL A 189 15.68 20.23 -8.84
CA VAL A 189 16.51 20.50 -10.02
C VAL A 189 16.01 19.70 -11.22
N TYR A 190 16.14 20.31 -12.40
CA TYR A 190 15.87 19.70 -13.69
C TYR A 190 17.21 19.49 -14.43
N PRO A 191 17.43 18.35 -15.11
CA PRO A 191 18.50 18.23 -16.10
C PRO A 191 18.27 19.27 -17.20
N THR A 192 19.23 20.16 -17.43
CA THR A 192 19.05 21.29 -18.35
C THR A 192 19.55 21.04 -19.78
N ALA A 193 20.27 19.93 -20.03
CA ALA A 193 20.74 19.57 -21.36
C ALA A 193 21.22 18.11 -21.45
N THR A 194 21.29 17.58 -22.68
CA THR A 194 22.00 16.34 -23.00
C THR A 194 23.53 16.56 -23.10
N PRO A 195 24.37 15.65 -22.55
CA PRO A 195 24.01 14.57 -21.64
C PRO A 195 23.98 15.06 -20.19
N THR A 196 22.81 14.98 -19.54
CA THR A 196 22.61 14.92 -18.09
C THR A 196 23.42 15.88 -17.22
N THR A 197 23.40 17.18 -17.54
CA THR A 197 23.98 18.20 -16.63
C THR A 197 22.89 18.84 -15.80
N TYR A 198 23.00 18.76 -14.48
CA TYR A 198 22.25 19.60 -13.55
C TYR A 198 22.84 21.01 -13.48
N SER A 199 22.04 22.00 -13.09
CA SER A 199 22.54 23.36 -12.84
C SER A 199 23.65 23.33 -11.78
N SER A 200 24.64 24.23 -11.86
CA SER A 200 25.68 24.39 -10.82
C SER A 200 25.11 24.64 -9.42
N ALA A 201 23.84 25.08 -9.31
CA ALA A 201 23.09 25.19 -8.06
C ALA A 201 22.77 23.85 -7.37
N ALA A 202 23.02 22.71 -8.03
CA ALA A 202 22.82 21.36 -7.49
C ALA A 202 24.09 20.76 -6.88
N ALA A 203 25.25 21.39 -7.09
CA ALA A 203 26.53 20.91 -6.59
C ALA A 203 26.86 21.54 -5.22
N PRO A 204 27.46 20.78 -4.29
CA PRO A 204 27.96 21.35 -3.05
C PRO A 204 29.02 22.42 -3.29
N ALA A 205 29.00 23.49 -2.49
CA ALA A 205 30.00 24.56 -2.53
C ALA A 205 31.29 24.22 -1.75
N ASP A 206 31.29 23.15 -0.95
CA ASP A 206 32.40 22.75 -0.07
C ASP A 206 32.96 21.37 -0.41
N LEU A 207 34.30 21.25 -0.43
CA LEU A 207 35.10 20.05 -0.79
C LEU A 207 34.69 18.73 -0.11
N TYR A 208 34.03 18.78 1.04
CA TYR A 208 33.71 17.61 1.87
C TYR A 208 32.22 17.30 1.93
N THR A 209 31.41 18.07 1.21
CA THR A 209 29.97 17.90 1.21
C THR A 209 29.59 17.04 -0.01
N THR A 210 28.73 16.06 0.22
CA THR A 210 28.13 15.24 -0.83
C THR A 210 26.62 15.35 -0.71
N TYR A 211 25.94 15.67 -1.81
CA TYR A 211 24.49 15.62 -1.86
C TYR A 211 24.01 14.33 -2.49
N ILE A 212 22.81 13.91 -2.11
CA ILE A 212 22.10 12.78 -2.69
C ILE A 212 21.02 13.35 -3.61
N ILE A 213 20.96 12.80 -4.82
CA ILE A 213 19.96 13.16 -5.83
C ILE A 213 18.99 11.99 -5.94
N TYR A 214 17.71 12.29 -5.84
CA TYR A 214 16.64 11.32 -6.01
C TYR A 214 15.69 11.76 -7.11
N GLY A 215 15.27 10.82 -7.96
CA GLY A 215 14.18 11.09 -8.91
C GLY A 215 12.83 11.09 -8.24
N ILE A 216 11.92 11.91 -8.75
CA ILE A 216 10.57 12.05 -8.23
C ILE A 216 9.53 11.73 -9.30
N ALA A 217 9.72 12.29 -10.49
CA ALA A 217 8.74 12.19 -11.57
C ALA A 217 9.43 12.12 -12.94
N PRO A 218 8.78 11.47 -13.92
CA PRO A 218 9.31 11.36 -15.27
C PRO A 218 9.24 12.69 -16.04
N PRO A 219 9.85 12.79 -17.24
CA PRO A 219 9.96 14.01 -18.04
C PRO A 219 8.65 14.73 -18.37
N GLY A 220 7.53 13.99 -18.37
CA GLY A 220 6.19 14.51 -18.66
C GLY A 220 5.55 15.34 -17.53
N ALA A 221 6.12 15.34 -16.33
CA ALA A 221 5.63 16.16 -15.22
C ALA A 221 6.08 17.64 -15.40
N ALA A 222 5.22 18.49 -15.94
CA ALA A 222 5.54 19.90 -16.21
C ALA A 222 5.93 20.69 -14.94
N THR A 223 5.34 20.34 -13.80
CA THR A 223 5.62 20.92 -12.48
C THR A 223 5.80 19.81 -11.44
N ILE A 224 6.67 20.05 -10.46
CA ILE A 224 6.76 19.21 -9.26
C ILE A 224 5.98 19.91 -8.16
N ARG A 225 5.02 19.20 -7.57
CA ARG A 225 4.12 19.77 -6.57
C ARG A 225 4.68 19.68 -5.17
N MET A 226 5.44 18.62 -4.90
CA MET A 226 6.05 18.30 -3.61
C MET A 226 7.38 17.57 -3.76
N PRO A 227 8.32 17.71 -2.80
CA PRO A 227 9.66 17.13 -2.89
C PRO A 227 9.71 15.64 -2.51
N PHE A 228 8.63 14.90 -2.73
CA PHE A 228 8.49 13.47 -2.45
C PHE A 228 7.32 12.89 -3.25
N ASN A 229 7.09 11.58 -3.12
CA ASN A 229 5.87 10.93 -3.59
C ASN A 229 5.02 10.49 -2.38
N ARG A 230 3.71 10.46 -2.60
CA ARG A 230 2.71 10.01 -1.61
C ARG A 230 1.84 8.96 -2.25
N ALA A 231 1.60 7.89 -1.51
CA ALA A 231 0.65 6.84 -1.84
C ALA A 231 -0.35 6.66 -0.69
N ASP A 232 -1.64 6.72 -1.01
CA ASP A 232 -2.73 6.51 -0.06
C ASP A 232 -3.30 5.11 -0.26
N LEU A 233 -3.44 4.39 0.85
CA LEU A 233 -3.92 3.03 0.90
C LEU A 233 -5.30 3.03 1.55
N TYR A 234 -6.30 2.53 0.84
CA TYR A 234 -7.67 2.51 1.33
C TYR A 234 -8.54 1.48 0.60
N VAL A 235 -9.64 1.11 1.24
CA VAL A 235 -10.64 0.21 0.66
C VAL A 235 -11.78 1.03 0.07
N ARG A 236 -12.09 0.78 -1.21
CA ARG A 236 -13.21 1.44 -1.90
C ARG A 236 -13.94 0.47 -2.80
N THR A 237 -15.26 0.65 -2.96
CA THR A 237 -16.03 -0.11 -3.92
C THR A 237 -15.82 0.46 -5.33
N PRO A 238 -15.30 -0.32 -6.30
CA PRO A 238 -15.16 0.13 -7.69
C PRO A 238 -16.52 0.34 -8.37
N GLY A 239 -16.52 1.04 -9.50
CA GLY A 239 -17.73 1.17 -10.33
C GLY A 239 -18.22 -0.17 -10.87
N THR A 240 -17.33 -1.14 -11.08
CA THR A 240 -17.67 -2.53 -11.43
C THR A 240 -16.91 -3.48 -10.53
N MET A 241 -17.64 -4.22 -9.68
CA MET A 241 -17.06 -5.18 -8.75
C MET A 241 -16.80 -6.54 -9.43
N PRO A 242 -15.68 -7.22 -9.17
CA PRO A 242 -15.47 -8.59 -9.63
C PRO A 242 -16.59 -9.52 -9.13
N THR A 243 -17.14 -10.34 -10.03
CA THR A 243 -18.33 -11.16 -9.75
C THR A 243 -18.12 -12.23 -8.68
N GLN A 244 -16.87 -12.58 -8.39
CA GLN A 244 -16.52 -13.50 -7.31
C GLN A 244 -16.70 -12.89 -5.91
N CYS A 245 -16.59 -11.57 -5.78
CA CYS A 245 -16.61 -10.89 -4.50
C CYS A 245 -18.02 -10.85 -3.90
N ALA A 246 -18.11 -10.96 -2.58
CA ALA A 246 -19.34 -10.72 -1.86
C ALA A 246 -19.77 -9.25 -2.01
N GLY A 247 -21.06 -8.99 -2.22
CA GLY A 247 -21.58 -7.63 -2.20
C GLY A 247 -21.30 -6.95 -0.87
N GLY A 248 -20.94 -5.67 -0.88
CA GLY A 248 -20.54 -4.90 0.31
C GLY A 248 -19.04 -4.95 0.63
N THR A 249 -18.24 -5.70 -0.14
CA THR A 249 -16.77 -5.60 -0.13
C THR A 249 -16.28 -4.51 -1.10
N GLY A 250 -14.99 -4.20 -1.03
CA GLY A 250 -14.28 -3.29 -1.93
C GLY A 250 -12.99 -3.90 -2.46
N ILE A 251 -12.20 -3.07 -3.12
CA ILE A 251 -10.82 -3.35 -3.51
C ILE A 251 -9.92 -2.48 -2.64
N LEU A 252 -8.85 -3.06 -2.11
CA LEU A 252 -7.77 -2.29 -1.51
C LEU A 252 -6.97 -1.64 -2.64
N TYR A 253 -6.96 -0.31 -2.65
CA TYR A 253 -6.23 0.49 -3.61
C TYR A 253 -4.97 1.05 -2.98
N LYS A 254 -3.92 1.16 -3.81
CA LYS A 254 -2.82 2.11 -3.65
C LYS A 254 -3.07 3.26 -4.60
N ALA A 255 -3.25 4.46 -4.09
CA ALA A 255 -3.53 5.64 -4.89
C ALA A 255 -2.36 6.63 -4.79
N THR A 256 -1.65 6.87 -5.89
CA THR A 256 -0.50 7.79 -5.89
C THR A 256 -0.94 9.21 -6.27
N VAL A 257 -0.44 10.21 -5.56
CA VAL A 257 -0.71 11.62 -5.86
C VAL A 257 0.03 12.05 -7.13
N ASN A 258 -0.70 12.64 -8.06
CA ASN A 258 -0.16 13.18 -9.31
C ASN A 258 0.50 14.54 -9.09
N HIS A 259 1.73 14.71 -9.57
CA HIS A 259 2.44 16.00 -9.49
C HIS A 259 1.84 17.12 -10.36
N ALA A 260 1.02 16.77 -11.35
CA ALA A 260 0.46 17.74 -12.29
C ALA A 260 -0.73 18.51 -11.70
N ASP A 261 -1.61 17.82 -10.98
CA ASP A 261 -2.90 18.35 -10.53
C ASP A 261 -3.18 18.07 -9.05
N GLY A 262 -2.40 17.24 -8.37
CA GLY A 262 -2.66 16.85 -6.97
C GLY A 262 -3.76 15.80 -6.82
N MET A 263 -4.30 15.25 -7.91
CA MET A 263 -5.32 14.20 -7.89
C MET A 263 -4.70 12.82 -7.67
N LEU A 264 -5.54 11.83 -7.35
CA LEU A 264 -5.12 10.46 -7.08
C LEU A 264 -5.20 9.57 -8.33
N THR A 265 -4.18 8.75 -8.56
CA THR A 265 -4.22 7.65 -9.54
C THR A 265 -4.25 6.32 -8.79
N GLU A 266 -5.36 5.60 -8.88
CA GLU A 266 -5.60 4.35 -8.17
C GLU A 266 -5.03 3.11 -8.88
N TYR A 267 -4.40 2.23 -8.09
CA TYR A 267 -3.90 0.93 -8.50
C TYR A 267 -4.51 -0.15 -7.58
N PRO A 268 -5.31 -1.09 -8.10
CA PRO A 268 -5.88 -2.15 -7.29
C PRO A 268 -4.79 -3.10 -6.81
N LEU A 269 -4.76 -3.39 -5.51
CA LEU A 269 -3.83 -4.35 -4.91
C LEU A 269 -4.50 -5.69 -4.62
N ILE A 270 -5.68 -5.66 -3.97
CA ILE A 270 -6.35 -6.86 -3.48
C ILE A 270 -7.86 -6.71 -3.62
N ASP A 271 -8.49 -7.69 -4.26
CA ASP A 271 -9.94 -7.74 -4.44
C ASP A 271 -10.67 -8.29 -3.20
N CYS A 272 -11.97 -7.99 -3.13
CA CYS A 272 -12.90 -8.55 -2.13
C CYS A 272 -12.50 -8.28 -0.67
N VAL A 273 -11.98 -7.08 -0.39
CA VAL A 273 -11.61 -6.63 0.95
C VAL A 273 -12.84 -6.06 1.66
N ALA A 274 -13.15 -6.55 2.84
CA ALA A 274 -14.27 -6.09 3.65
C ALA A 274 -13.91 -4.95 4.59
N ASP A 275 -12.69 -4.96 5.13
CA ASP A 275 -12.19 -4.00 6.12
C ASP A 275 -10.67 -3.90 6.12
N MET A 276 -10.14 -2.72 6.45
CA MET A 276 -8.73 -2.48 6.72
C MET A 276 -8.56 -1.63 7.98
N GLN A 277 -7.72 -2.05 8.92
CA GLN A 277 -7.43 -1.31 10.16
C GLN A 277 -5.91 -1.11 10.31
N VAL A 278 -5.49 0.05 10.82
CA VAL A 278 -4.09 0.44 10.95
C VAL A 278 -3.77 0.76 12.40
N ILE A 279 -2.70 0.15 12.91
CA ILE A 279 -2.24 0.31 14.28
C ILE A 279 -0.78 0.71 14.28
N TYR A 280 -0.46 1.78 15.01
CA TYR A 280 0.92 2.23 15.23
C TYR A 280 1.45 1.69 16.54
N ARG A 281 2.69 1.20 16.52
CA ARG A 281 3.44 0.85 17.73
C ARG A 281 4.56 1.85 17.95
N LEU A 282 4.46 2.55 19.07
CA LEU A 282 5.26 3.70 19.44
C LEU A 282 6.07 3.38 20.70
N ASN A 283 7.25 4.00 20.77
CA ASN A 283 8.03 4.11 21.99
C ASN A 283 7.74 5.46 22.64
N MET A 284 7.07 5.45 23.79
CA MET A 284 6.72 6.69 24.47
C MET A 284 7.64 7.01 25.65
N ASP A 285 8.33 6.02 26.24
CA ASP A 285 9.16 6.18 27.44
C ASP A 285 10.70 6.21 27.18
N ASN A 286 11.10 6.19 25.92
CA ASN A 286 12.48 6.19 25.41
C ASN A 286 13.32 4.96 25.79
N ASP A 287 12.71 3.81 26.04
CA ASP A 287 13.41 2.54 26.33
C ASP A 287 13.90 1.74 25.10
N GLU A 288 13.86 2.36 23.91
CA GLU A 288 14.05 1.77 22.57
C GLU A 288 13.04 0.70 22.11
N THR A 289 12.12 0.24 22.96
CA THR A 289 11.07 -0.74 22.65
C THR A 289 9.71 -0.08 22.41
N ALA A 290 8.73 -0.81 21.86
CA ALA A 290 7.40 -0.26 21.64
C ALA A 290 6.44 -0.72 22.74
N GLY A 291 6.17 0.12 23.72
CA GLY A 291 5.21 -0.16 24.80
C GLY A 291 3.80 0.41 24.55
N THR A 292 3.65 1.33 23.60
CA THR A 292 2.36 1.96 23.27
C THR A 292 1.86 1.52 21.89
N SER A 293 0.61 1.09 21.81
CA SER A 293 -0.10 0.88 20.55
C SER A 293 -1.24 1.89 20.41
N SER A 294 -1.47 2.40 19.21
CA SER A 294 -2.59 3.30 18.91
C SER A 294 -3.33 2.89 17.65
N ASN A 295 -4.61 3.26 17.55
CA ASN A 295 -5.34 3.21 16.28
C ASN A 295 -4.81 4.27 15.29
N ALA A 296 -5.39 4.33 14.10
CA ALA A 296 -4.92 5.12 12.97
C ALA A 296 -4.80 6.63 13.25
N ASP A 297 -5.63 7.22 14.11
CA ASP A 297 -5.59 8.66 14.41
C ASP A 297 -5.10 8.98 15.84
N GLY A 298 -4.66 7.96 16.59
CA GLY A 298 -4.18 8.11 17.95
C GLY A 298 -5.24 8.42 19.00
N THR A 299 -6.53 8.39 18.65
CA THR A 299 -7.63 8.67 19.60
C THR A 299 -7.84 7.55 20.61
N ALA A 300 -7.52 6.32 20.23
CA ALA A 300 -7.53 5.15 21.09
C ALA A 300 -6.11 4.60 21.25
N ILE A 301 -5.73 4.29 22.50
CA ILE A 301 -4.41 3.77 22.82
C ILE A 301 -4.49 2.63 23.83
N THR A 302 -3.53 1.72 23.72
CA THR A 302 -3.19 0.73 24.73
C THR A 302 -1.73 0.92 25.06
N ALA A 303 -1.41 1.30 26.29
CA ALA A 303 -0.04 1.57 26.72
C ALA A 303 0.36 0.61 27.84
N ASN A 304 1.52 -0.02 27.68
CA ASN A 304 2.22 -0.77 28.71
C ASN A 304 3.65 -0.22 28.81
N GLU A 305 3.74 0.98 29.37
CA GLU A 305 4.95 1.79 29.48
C GLU A 305 5.24 2.07 30.95
N THR A 306 6.49 2.45 31.26
CA THR A 306 6.87 2.86 32.62
C THR A 306 6.29 4.22 33.02
N ILE A 307 5.81 5.00 32.04
CA ILE A 307 5.19 6.32 32.22
C ILE A 307 3.70 6.29 31.87
N VAL A 308 2.94 7.24 32.40
CA VAL A 308 1.55 7.45 31.98
C VAL A 308 1.54 8.09 30.59
N VAL A 309 1.03 7.36 29.60
CA VAL A 309 0.81 7.85 28.24
C VAL A 309 -0.66 8.17 28.03
N THR A 310 -0.95 9.30 27.38
CA THR A 310 -2.31 9.72 27.04
C THR A 310 -2.51 9.73 25.53
N ALA A 311 -3.76 9.58 25.07
CA ALA A 311 -4.10 9.69 23.65
C ALA A 311 -3.65 11.03 23.06
N ALA A 312 -3.82 12.14 23.79
CA ALA A 312 -3.35 13.46 23.36
C ALA A 312 -1.83 13.52 23.16
N ALA A 313 -1.04 12.84 24.00
CA ALA A 313 0.41 12.76 23.81
C ALA A 313 0.78 11.95 22.56
N VAL A 314 0.06 10.84 22.30
CA VAL A 314 0.24 10.06 21.08
C VAL A 314 -0.15 10.86 19.84
N GLN A 315 -1.27 11.59 19.86
CA GLN A 315 -1.68 12.45 18.76
C GLN A 315 -0.67 13.57 18.47
N ALA A 316 -0.06 14.15 19.51
CA ALA A 316 1.03 15.10 19.33
C ALA A 316 2.25 14.48 18.63
N VAL A 317 2.60 13.23 18.99
CA VAL A 317 3.68 12.47 18.32
C VAL A 317 3.33 12.15 16.87
N LEU A 318 2.11 11.70 16.59
CA LEU A 318 1.64 11.44 15.22
C LEU A 318 1.54 12.75 14.40
N GLY A 319 1.33 13.88 15.06
CA GLY A 319 1.25 15.22 14.47
C GLY A 319 2.61 15.84 14.11
N ASP A 320 3.70 15.38 14.71
CA ASP A 320 5.04 15.97 14.53
C ASP A 320 5.99 15.00 13.79
N ALA A 321 6.60 15.47 12.70
CA ALA A 321 7.45 14.64 11.86
C ALA A 321 8.74 14.18 12.54
N ALA A 322 9.30 14.94 13.48
CA ALA A 322 10.51 14.54 14.22
C ALA A 322 10.17 13.53 15.32
N GLU A 323 9.11 13.78 16.09
CA GLU A 323 8.64 12.86 17.13
C GLU A 323 8.20 11.52 16.52
N LEU A 324 7.43 11.54 15.43
CA LEU A 324 7.01 10.33 14.71
C LEU A 324 8.21 9.48 14.30
N ARG A 325 9.25 10.10 13.73
CA ARG A 325 10.50 9.42 13.31
C ARG A 325 11.22 8.76 14.48
N ASN A 326 11.29 9.43 15.62
CA ASN A 326 12.02 8.95 16.78
C ASN A 326 11.27 7.81 17.51
N ARG A 327 9.94 7.93 17.56
CA ARG A 327 9.08 7.09 18.41
C ARG A 327 8.42 5.93 17.69
N LEU A 328 8.09 6.04 16.39
CA LEU A 328 7.48 4.95 15.63
C LEU A 328 8.46 3.79 15.46
N LYS A 329 8.04 2.59 15.85
CA LYS A 329 8.84 1.35 15.74
C LYS A 329 8.26 0.36 14.75
N GLU A 330 6.94 0.29 14.67
CA GLU A 330 6.24 -0.69 13.84
C GLU A 330 4.86 -0.15 13.43
N VAL A 331 4.45 -0.42 12.19
CA VAL A 331 3.11 -0.20 11.69
C VAL A 331 2.48 -1.57 11.45
N ARG A 332 1.27 -1.80 11.95
CA ARG A 332 0.50 -3.02 11.72
C ARG A 332 -0.70 -2.69 10.89
N VAL A 333 -0.86 -3.39 9.78
CA VAL A 333 -2.07 -3.29 8.95
C VAL A 333 -2.81 -4.62 9.04
N PHE A 334 -4.09 -4.55 9.34
CA PHE A 334 -5.00 -5.69 9.43
C PHE A 334 -5.99 -5.59 8.28
N ILE A 335 -6.11 -6.64 7.48
CA ILE A 335 -6.99 -6.66 6.31
C ILE A 335 -7.91 -7.87 6.42
N LEU A 336 -9.22 -7.64 6.46
CA LEU A 336 -10.23 -8.67 6.36
C LEU A 336 -10.61 -8.85 4.89
N ALA A 337 -10.24 -9.97 4.29
CA ALA A 337 -10.50 -10.26 2.89
C ALA A 337 -11.21 -11.60 2.69
N GLN A 338 -11.92 -11.70 1.57
CA GLN A 338 -12.53 -12.93 1.10
C GLN A 338 -11.52 -13.77 0.29
N ASP A 339 -11.44 -15.06 0.57
CA ASP A 339 -10.67 -16.03 -0.22
C ASP A 339 -11.57 -16.79 -1.21
N GLY A 340 -11.24 -16.72 -2.50
CA GLY A 340 -11.91 -17.47 -3.56
C GLY A 340 -13.32 -16.93 -3.90
N GLN A 341 -14.21 -17.82 -4.36
CA GLN A 341 -15.59 -17.48 -4.73
C GLN A 341 -16.60 -18.10 -3.75
N ARG A 342 -17.86 -17.64 -3.82
CA ARG A 342 -18.97 -18.18 -3.04
C ARG A 342 -19.08 -19.70 -3.17
N ASP A 343 -19.20 -20.38 -2.02
CA ASP A 343 -19.49 -21.81 -1.91
C ASP A 343 -20.74 -22.03 -1.05
N GLN A 344 -21.84 -22.42 -1.70
CA GLN A 344 -23.13 -22.66 -1.03
C GLN A 344 -23.10 -23.81 -0.01
N ARG A 345 -22.11 -24.71 -0.10
CA ARG A 345 -21.93 -25.82 0.84
C ARG A 345 -21.03 -25.46 2.01
N TYR A 346 -20.38 -24.30 1.95
CA TYR A 346 -19.58 -23.78 3.05
C TYR A 346 -20.41 -22.92 3.99
N THR A 347 -20.04 -22.95 5.26
CA THR A 347 -20.61 -22.13 6.32
C THR A 347 -19.45 -21.60 7.17
N PHE A 348 -19.19 -20.30 7.04
CA PHE A 348 -18.27 -19.56 7.90
C PHE A 348 -18.86 -19.49 9.31
N PRO A 349 -18.07 -19.81 10.35
CA PRO A 349 -18.59 -19.98 11.71
C PRO A 349 -18.95 -18.66 12.40
N ASP A 350 -18.24 -17.57 12.10
CA ASP A 350 -18.29 -16.35 12.90
C ASP A 350 -19.00 -15.20 12.14
N ALA A 351 -20.11 -14.71 12.68
CA ALA A 351 -20.83 -13.57 12.10
C ALA A 351 -20.11 -12.23 12.34
N ILE A 352 -19.25 -12.19 13.36
CA ILE A 352 -18.50 -11.02 13.78
C ILE A 352 -17.03 -11.42 13.85
N VAL A 353 -16.17 -10.69 13.15
CA VAL A 353 -14.73 -10.92 13.12
C VAL A 353 -14.02 -9.68 13.65
N THR A 354 -13.10 -9.85 14.61
CA THR A 354 -12.27 -8.74 15.08
C THR A 354 -11.14 -8.49 14.07
N VAL A 355 -11.05 -7.26 13.58
CA VAL A 355 -10.02 -6.78 12.65
C VAL A 355 -9.16 -5.78 13.41
N GLY A 356 -7.88 -6.09 13.65
CA GLY A 356 -7.00 -5.30 14.50
C GLY A 356 -6.87 -5.83 15.93
N ASP A 357 -6.05 -5.14 16.73
CA ASP A 357 -5.86 -5.46 18.14
C ASP A 357 -7.12 -5.11 18.95
N ALA A 358 -7.42 -5.91 19.97
CA ALA A 358 -8.55 -5.66 20.87
C ALA A 358 -8.46 -4.24 21.47
N ALA A 359 -9.54 -3.47 21.36
CA ALA A 359 -9.69 -2.06 21.73
C ALA A 359 -9.09 -1.00 20.78
N LEU A 360 -8.31 -1.39 19.76
CA LEU A 360 -7.71 -0.47 18.79
C LEU A 360 -8.23 -0.66 17.36
N GLY A 361 -8.67 -1.87 17.03
CA GLY A 361 -9.32 -2.17 15.76
C GLY A 361 -10.85 -2.14 15.86
N GLN A 362 -11.50 -2.94 15.02
CA GLN A 362 -12.94 -2.98 14.91
C GLN A 362 -13.49 -4.41 15.03
N ASN A 363 -14.66 -4.55 15.66
CA ASN A 363 -15.47 -5.77 15.50
C ASN A 363 -16.32 -5.61 14.24
N PHE A 364 -16.03 -6.41 13.22
CA PHE A 364 -16.69 -6.36 11.92
C PHE A 364 -17.87 -7.34 11.87
N ASP A 365 -19.09 -6.80 11.86
CA ASP A 365 -20.32 -7.57 11.68
C ASP A 365 -20.72 -7.59 10.20
N PHE A 366 -20.65 -8.76 9.56
CA PHE A 366 -20.96 -8.90 8.14
C PHE A 366 -22.38 -8.46 7.78
N ALA A 367 -23.36 -8.80 8.60
CA ALA A 367 -24.76 -8.51 8.32
C ALA A 367 -25.05 -7.02 8.50
N ALA A 368 -24.51 -6.40 9.56
CA ALA A 368 -24.62 -4.96 9.79
C ALA A 368 -23.97 -4.12 8.67
N ARG A 369 -22.97 -4.70 7.99
CA ARG A 369 -22.27 -4.09 6.84
C ARG A 369 -22.88 -4.45 5.48
N GLY A 370 -24.05 -5.09 5.47
CA GLY A 370 -24.80 -5.38 4.24
C GLY A 370 -24.23 -6.53 3.39
N ILE A 371 -23.31 -7.33 3.94
CA ILE A 371 -22.71 -8.47 3.22
C ILE A 371 -23.65 -9.67 3.30
N ALA A 372 -24.46 -9.85 2.25
CA ALA A 372 -25.41 -10.94 2.17
C ALA A 372 -24.74 -12.30 1.94
N ASN A 373 -25.27 -13.36 2.56
CA ASN A 373 -24.74 -14.73 2.46
C ASN A 373 -23.26 -14.86 2.87
N TRP A 374 -22.78 -14.00 3.76
CA TRP A 374 -21.39 -14.01 4.25
C TRP A 374 -20.94 -15.39 4.72
N GLN A 375 -21.86 -16.24 5.21
CA GLN A 375 -21.59 -17.62 5.62
C GLN A 375 -21.05 -18.48 4.48
N ASN A 376 -21.41 -18.18 3.23
CA ASN A 376 -20.98 -18.96 2.06
C ASN A 376 -19.65 -18.49 1.47
N TYR A 377 -18.95 -17.59 2.15
CA TYR A 377 -17.65 -17.07 1.73
C TYR A 377 -16.59 -17.42 2.77
N ARG A 378 -15.35 -17.60 2.33
CA ARG A 378 -14.20 -17.82 3.22
C ARG A 378 -13.60 -16.47 3.54
N TRP A 379 -13.50 -16.15 4.82
CA TRP A 379 -12.93 -14.89 5.28
C TRP A 379 -11.65 -15.14 6.03
N LYS A 380 -10.68 -14.24 5.87
CA LYS A 380 -9.41 -14.30 6.57
C LYS A 380 -8.95 -12.90 6.94
N VAL A 381 -8.45 -12.77 8.17
CA VAL A 381 -7.74 -11.57 8.62
C VAL A 381 -6.25 -11.79 8.34
N TYR A 382 -5.67 -10.90 7.56
CA TYR A 382 -4.25 -10.83 7.30
C TYR A 382 -3.64 -9.74 8.19
N GLU A 383 -2.64 -10.10 8.99
CA GLU A 383 -1.88 -9.16 9.82
C GLU A 383 -0.51 -8.93 9.20
N LEU A 384 -0.18 -7.66 8.96
CA LEU A 384 1.08 -7.22 8.36
C LEU A 384 1.85 -6.35 9.36
N PRO A 385 2.68 -6.94 10.24
CA PRO A 385 3.56 -6.18 11.11
C PRO A 385 4.81 -5.76 10.34
N VAL A 386 5.02 -4.45 10.19
CA VAL A 386 6.11 -3.90 9.38
C VAL A 386 6.92 -2.88 10.19
N ARG A 387 8.23 -3.12 10.25
CA ARG A 387 9.19 -2.16 10.81
C ARG A 387 9.79 -1.32 9.69
N THR A 388 9.80 -0.02 9.91
CA THR A 388 10.34 0.98 8.96
C THR A 388 11.86 1.05 9.06
N ILE A 389 12.55 1.23 7.93
CA ILE A 389 14.02 1.30 7.92
C ILE A 389 14.59 2.70 7.65
N ASN A 390 13.77 3.67 7.22
CA ASN A 390 14.27 4.99 6.78
C ASN A 390 13.85 6.16 7.70
N LEU A 391 13.23 5.88 8.84
CA LEU A 391 12.78 6.90 9.80
C LEU A 391 13.86 7.38 10.76
N LYS A 392 14.97 6.65 10.88
CA LYS A 392 16.15 7.03 11.65
C LYS A 392 17.35 7.26 10.73
#